data_AF-A0A7C3U3V7-F1
#
_entry.id   AF-A0A7C3U3V7-F1
#
_cell.length_a   1.000
_cell.length_b   1.000
_cell.length_c   1.000
_cell.angle_alpha   90.00
_cell.angle_beta   90.00
_cell.angle_gamma   90.00
#
_symmetry.space_group_name_H-M   'P 1'
#
loop_
_entity.id
_entity.type
_entity.pdbx_description
1 polymer ?
#
loop_
_entity_poly.entity_id
_entity_poly.type
_entity_poly.pdbx_seq_one_letter_code
_entity_poly.pdbx_strand_id
1 'polypeptide(L)'
;MEKEFLEVKVFCSPALKAENFFGLAEAVSSKNRLGNFDILPRHINFISLIFDELIIHTLDKRKIVYKFQRGVLETSENKVRVFLGI
;
A
#
# COMPACT_ATOMS: atom_id res chain seq x y z
N MET A 1 2.99 -21.72 -12.51
CA MET A 1 2.12 -20.93 -11.60
C MET A 1 2.07 -19.53 -12.18
N GLU A 2 0.91 -19.03 -12.60
CA GLU A 2 0.80 -17.66 -13.10
C GLU A 2 1.14 -16.66 -12.00
N LYS A 3 1.85 -15.60 -12.37
CA LYS A 3 2.27 -14.55 -11.44
C LYS A 3 1.10 -13.57 -11.30
N GLU A 4 0.45 -13.59 -10.14
CA GLU A 4 -0.59 -12.63 -9.80
C GLU A 4 0.01 -11.33 -9.25
N PHE A 5 -0.71 -10.23 -9.43
CA PHE A 5 -0.31 -8.89 -8.99
C PHE A 5 -1.45 -8.21 -8.23
N LEU A 6 -1.09 -7.21 -7.45
CA LEU A 6 -2.04 -6.34 -6.76
C LEU A 6 -2.38 -5.13 -7.63
N GLU A 7 -3.65 -4.75 -7.72
CA GLU A 7 -4.07 -3.44 -8.21
C GLU A 7 -4.00 -2.43 -7.06
N VAL A 8 -3.02 -1.53 -7.09
CA VAL A 8 -2.75 -0.59 -6.00
C VAL A 8 -3.19 0.82 -6.38
N LYS A 9 -3.95 1.46 -5.49
CA LYS A 9 -4.34 2.88 -5.58
C LYS A 9 -3.96 3.58 -4.30
N VAL A 10 -3.09 4.59 -4.39
CA VAL A 10 -2.68 5.44 -3.28
C VAL A 10 -3.22 6.84 -3.50
N PHE A 11 -4.03 7.29 -2.56
CA PHE A 11 -4.59 8.63 -2.49
C PHE A 11 -3.86 9.41 -1.40
N CYS A 12 -3.19 10.48 -1.80
CA CYS A 12 -2.44 11.35 -0.91
C CYS A 12 -3.26 12.60 -0.60
N SER A 13 -3.41 12.92 0.70
CA SER A 13 -3.93 14.20 1.13
C SER A 13 -3.09 15.35 0.55
N PRO A 14 -3.71 16.47 0.11
CA PRO A 14 -2.97 17.63 -0.39
C PRO A 14 -1.91 18.17 0.59
N ALA A 15 -2.11 17.97 1.90
CA ALA A 15 -1.17 18.37 2.93
C ALA A 15 0.18 17.61 2.88
N LEU A 16 0.21 16.39 2.34
CA LEU A 16 1.43 15.59 2.22
C LEU A 16 2.37 16.05 1.10
N LYS A 17 1.89 16.88 0.16
CA LYS A 17 2.64 17.28 -1.05
C LYS A 17 3.26 16.11 -1.82
N ALA A 18 2.62 14.93 -1.74
CA ALA A 18 3.02 13.72 -2.42
C ALA A 18 2.02 13.40 -3.54
N GLU A 19 2.49 12.76 -4.60
CA GLU A 19 1.64 12.40 -5.74
C GLU A 19 0.85 11.11 -5.47
N ASN A 20 -0.37 11.06 -6.01
CA ASN A 20 -1.16 9.82 -6.02
C ASN A 20 -0.47 8.76 -6.88
N PHE A 21 -0.71 7.49 -6.58
CA PHE A 21 -0.22 6.37 -7.39
C PHE A 21 -1.36 5.44 -7.79
N PHE A 22 -1.31 4.98 -9.04
CA PHE A 22 -2.24 4.00 -9.59
C PHE A 22 -1.45 3.03 -10.45
N GLY A 23 -1.44 1.75 -10.09
CA GLY A 23 -0.66 0.77 -10.85
C GLY A 23 -0.68 -0.62 -10.25
N LEU A 24 0.08 -1.52 -10.87
CA LEU A 24 0.26 -2.89 -10.39
C LEU A 24 1.47 -3.00 -9.46
N ALA A 25 1.40 -3.90 -8.48
CA ALA A 25 2.50 -4.20 -7.56
C ALA A 25 2.62 -5.71 -7.29
N GLU A 26 3.83 -6.15 -6.98
CA GLU A 26 4.09 -7.51 -6.49
C GLU A 26 3.71 -7.65 -5.02
N ALA A 27 3.89 -6.57 -4.24
CA ALA A 27 3.57 -6.52 -2.83
C ALA A 27 3.40 -5.07 -2.36
N VAL A 28 2.72 -4.90 -1.23
CA VAL A 28 2.65 -3.64 -0.48
C VAL A 28 3.05 -3.88 0.96
N SER A 29 4.06 -3.17 1.47
CA SER A 29 4.50 -3.26 2.87
C SER A 29 4.14 -2.01 3.63
N SER A 30 3.74 -2.16 4.89
CA SER A 30 3.54 -1.04 5.81
C SER A 30 3.58 -1.51 7.26
N LYS A 31 3.22 -0.61 8.18
CA LYS A 31 3.26 -0.83 9.62
C LYS A 31 1.96 -0.37 10.26
N ASN A 32 1.40 -1.20 11.13
CA ASN A 32 0.28 -0.87 11.99
C ASN A 32 0.72 -0.89 13.48
N ARG A 33 -0.24 -0.83 14.42
CA ARG A 33 0.07 -0.84 15.86
C ARG A 33 0.69 -2.16 16.36
N LEU A 34 0.50 -3.27 15.64
CA LEU A 34 1.04 -4.59 16.00
C LEU A 34 2.44 -4.80 15.42
N GLY A 35 2.78 -4.11 14.34
CA GLY A 35 4.09 -4.17 13.73
C GLY A 35 4.05 -4.04 12.21
N ASN A 36 5.11 -4.52 11.58
CA ASN A 36 5.26 -4.52 10.13
C ASN A 36 4.46 -5.66 9.51
N PHE A 37 3.91 -5.43 8.31
CA PHE A 37 3.18 -6.45 7.56
C PHE A 37 3.33 -6.23 6.06
N ASP A 38 3.06 -7.30 5.31
CA ASP A 38 3.08 -7.32 3.85
C ASP A 38 1.73 -7.80 3.31
N ILE A 39 1.26 -7.14 2.27
CA ILE A 39 0.13 -7.59 1.44
C ILE A 39 0.73 -8.19 0.17
N LEU A 40 0.45 -9.47 -0.03
CA LEU A 40 0.79 -10.25 -1.23
C LEU A 40 -0.51 -10.60 -1.98
N PRO A 41 -0.44 -11.01 -3.25
CA PRO A 41 -1.59 -11.55 -3.96
C PRO A 41 -2.28 -12.65 -3.15
N ARG A 42 -3.62 -12.62 -3.12
CA ARG A 42 -4.53 -13.49 -2.37
C ARG A 42 -4.45 -13.34 -0.85
N HIS A 43 -3.89 -12.23 -0.36
CA HIS A 43 -4.04 -11.86 1.04
C HIS A 43 -5.54 -11.74 1.40
N ILE A 44 -5.90 -12.17 2.60
CA ILE A 44 -7.27 -12.07 3.11
C ILE A 44 -7.74 -10.61 3.15
N ASN A 45 -9.06 -10.39 3.14
CA ASN A 45 -9.62 -9.06 3.32
C ASN A 45 -9.11 -8.45 4.63
N PHE A 46 -8.58 -7.24 4.54
CA PHE A 46 -7.88 -6.60 5.65
C PHE A 46 -8.01 -5.09 5.57
N ILE A 47 -8.26 -4.45 6.71
CA ILE A 47 -8.29 -2.99 6.85
C ILE A 47 -7.53 -2.60 8.12
N SER A 48 -6.68 -1.58 8.04
CA SER A 48 -5.89 -1.13 9.18
C SER A 48 -5.47 0.32 9.07
N LEU A 49 -5.27 0.96 10.23
CA LEU A 49 -4.50 2.19 10.31
C LEU A 49 -3.02 1.86 10.11
N ILE A 50 -2.38 2.63 9.25
CA ILE A 50 -0.96 2.51 8.94
C ILE A 50 -0.19 3.76 9.35
N PHE A 51 1.10 3.60 9.63
CA PHE A 51 1.97 4.64 10.18
C PHE A 51 3.35 4.63 9.52
N ASP A 52 4.04 5.76 9.61
CA ASP A 52 5.43 6.00 9.21
C ASP A 52 5.71 5.90 7.69
N GLU A 53 5.48 4.73 7.10
CA GLU A 53 5.79 4.49 5.69
C GLU A 53 4.90 3.45 4.99
N LEU A 54 4.84 3.57 3.67
CA LEU A 54 4.20 2.65 2.74
C LEU A 54 5.21 2.38 1.63
N ILE A 55 5.47 1.11 1.37
CA ILE A 55 6.40 0.65 0.35
C ILE A 55 5.62 -0.16 -0.69
N ILE A 56 5.67 0.27 -1.95
CA ILE A 56 5.11 -0.47 -3.08
C ILE A 56 6.27 -1.15 -3.80
N HIS A 57 6.22 -2.48 -3.88
CA HIS A 57 7.19 -3.27 -4.63
C HIS A 57 6.68 -3.44 -6.05
N THR A 58 7.28 -2.72 -6.99
CA THR A 58 6.83 -2.68 -8.39
C THR A 58 7.32 -3.88 -9.19
N LEU A 59 6.70 -4.13 -10.34
CA LEU A 59 6.99 -5.28 -11.19
C LEU A 59 8.43 -5.29 -11.74
N ASP A 60 9.07 -4.13 -11.82
CA ASP A 60 10.46 -3.96 -12.26
C ASP A 60 11.47 -4.02 -11.10
N LYS A 61 11.05 -4.57 -9.94
CA LYS A 61 11.85 -4.71 -8.71
C LYS A 61 12.30 -3.38 -8.10
N ARG A 62 11.69 -2.26 -8.47
CA ARG A 62 11.88 -0.97 -7.81
C ARG A 62 10.95 -0.86 -6.60
N LYS A 63 11.23 0.15 -5.76
CA LYS A 63 10.42 0.47 -4.59
C LYS A 63 9.95 1.91 -4.70
N ILE A 64 8.65 2.13 -4.58
CA ILE A 64 8.06 3.45 -4.37
C ILE A 64 7.81 3.59 -2.88
N VAL A 65 8.34 4.64 -2.26
CA VAL A 65 8.27 4.86 -0.82
C VAL A 65 7.53 6.15 -0.52
N TYR A 66 6.46 6.04 0.27
CA TYR A 66 5.75 7.18 0.84
C TYR A 66 6.10 7.32 2.31
N LYS A 67 6.40 8.54 2.74
CA LYS A 67 6.56 8.90 4.16
C LYS A 67 5.37 9.73 4.62
N PHE A 68 4.76 9.34 5.73
CA PHE A 68 3.56 10.00 6.26
C PHE A 68 3.42 9.68 7.76
N GLN A 69 2.57 10.44 8.48
CA GLN A 69 2.32 10.16 9.89
C GLN A 69 1.25 9.08 10.09
N ARG A 70 0.12 9.20 9.38
CA ARG A 70 -1.01 8.27 9.48
C ARG A 70 -1.72 8.08 8.14
N GLY A 71 -2.23 6.89 7.92
CA GLY A 71 -3.07 6.52 6.78
C GLY A 71 -4.01 5.37 7.10
N VAL A 72 -4.86 5.02 6.13
CA VAL A 72 -5.67 3.80 6.13
C VAL A 72 -5.30 2.96 4.92
N LEU A 73 -5.12 1.66 5.14
CA LEU A 73 -4.96 0.66 4.09
C LEU A 73 -6.14 -0.31 4.15
N GLU A 74 -6.73 -0.58 2.99
CA GLU A 74 -7.74 -1.60 2.78
C GLU A 74 -7.30 -2.53 1.65
N THR A 75 -7.47 -3.83 1.82
CA THR A 75 -7.31 -4.81 0.74
C THR A 75 -8.49 -5.76 0.64
N SER A 76 -8.91 -6.01 -0.60
CA SER A 76 -9.94 -6.98 -0.97
C SER A 76 -9.72 -7.42 -2.43
N GLU A 77 -9.85 -8.71 -2.72
CA GLU A 77 -9.78 -9.25 -4.10
C GLU A 77 -8.55 -8.76 -4.91
N ASN A 78 -7.34 -8.86 -4.35
CA ASN A 78 -6.10 -8.34 -4.97
C ASN A 78 -6.08 -6.83 -5.24
N LYS A 79 -7.06 -6.06 -4.77
CA LYS A 79 -7.06 -4.60 -4.82
C LYS A 79 -6.56 -4.09 -3.48
N VAL A 80 -5.66 -3.10 -3.53
CA VAL A 80 -5.17 -2.39 -2.35
C VAL A 80 -5.47 -0.91 -2.53
N ARG A 81 -6.24 -0.35 -1.60
CA ARG A 81 -6.54 1.09 -1.55
C ARG A 81 -5.87 1.67 -0.32
N VAL A 82 -5.12 2.74 -0.51
CA VAL A 82 -4.40 3.41 0.56
C VAL A 82 -4.75 4.88 0.55
N PHE A 83 -5.09 5.43 1.72
CA PHE A 83 -5.39 6.83 1.93
C PHE A 83 -4.38 7.39 2.93
N LEU A 84 -3.50 8.28 2.47
CA LEU A 84 -2.40 8.85 3.25
C LEU A 84 -2.71 10.27 3.69
N GLY A 85 -2.29 10.63 4.91
CA GLY A 85 -2.37 11.99 5.44
C GLY A 85 -3.73 12.35 6.01
N ILE A 86 -4.32 11.41 6.75
CA ILE A 86 -5.61 11.54 7.45
C ILE A 86 -5.44 11.91 8.93
#